data_AF-A0A519L8A4-F1
#
_entry.id   AF-A0A519L8A4-F1
#
_cell.length_a   1.000
_cell.length_b   1.000
_cell.length_c   1.000
_cell.angle_alpha   90.00
_cell.angle_beta   90.00
_cell.angle_gamma   90.00
#
_symmetry.space_group_name_H-M   'P 1'
#
loop_
_entity.id
_entity.type
_entity.pdbx_description
1 polymer ?
#
loop_
_entity_poly.entity_id
_entity_poly.type
_entity_poly.pdbx_seq_one_letter_code
_entity_poly.pdbx_strand_id
1 'polypeptide(L)'
;LIDFYFACTDALTYDLAIALSAWGFDADGLPLPAALHAFRAGYEAVRPLNPVEAAALPALGAVAAVRFTLTRLHDRLFHDPTRLVTPKDPAPFLRRLDWWTEQSLAA
;
A
#
# COMPACT_ATOMS: atom_id res chain seq x y z
N LEU A 1 -16.46 3.30 7.41
CA LEU A 1 -15.63 3.75 6.27
C LEU A 1 -16.07 5.16 5.89
N ILE A 2 -15.13 6.06 5.62
CA ILE A 2 -15.35 7.47 5.23
C ILE A 2 -14.41 7.81 4.05
N ASP A 3 -14.50 9.03 3.49
CA ASP A 3 -13.60 9.56 2.44
C ASP A 3 -13.53 8.76 1.12
N PHE A 4 -14.66 8.63 0.43
CA PHE A 4 -14.80 7.85 -0.82
C PHE A 4 -14.31 8.56 -2.10
N TYR A 5 -13.54 9.64 -2.01
CA TYR A 5 -13.12 10.43 -3.19
C TYR A 5 -12.21 9.69 -4.18
N PHE A 6 -11.54 8.63 -3.72
CA PHE A 6 -10.71 7.75 -4.56
C PHE A 6 -11.37 6.39 -4.83
N ALA A 7 -12.65 6.20 -4.49
CA ALA A 7 -13.36 4.97 -4.81
C ALA A 7 -13.52 4.83 -6.33
N CYS A 8 -13.28 3.63 -6.84
CA CYS A 8 -13.39 3.28 -8.25
C CYS A 8 -13.71 1.79 -8.41
N THR A 9 -14.02 1.37 -9.64
CA THR A 9 -14.10 -0.04 -10.00
C THR A 9 -12.71 -0.55 -10.34
N ASP A 10 -12.18 -1.47 -9.53
CA ASP A 10 -10.86 -2.08 -9.73
C ASP A 10 -10.79 -3.45 -9.02
N ALA A 11 -9.63 -4.12 -9.07
CA ALA A 11 -9.39 -5.40 -8.42
C ALA A 11 -9.44 -5.28 -6.89
N LEU A 12 -10.25 -6.12 -6.23
CA LEU A 12 -10.37 -6.14 -4.76
C LEU A 12 -9.05 -6.45 -4.05
N THR A 13 -8.21 -7.30 -4.66
CA THR A 13 -6.86 -7.61 -4.15
C THR A 13 -5.94 -6.39 -4.16
N TYR A 14 -6.13 -5.44 -5.08
CA TYR A 14 -5.37 -4.20 -5.09
C TYR A 14 -5.76 -3.31 -3.91
N ASP A 15 -7.06 -3.24 -3.57
CA ASP A 15 -7.52 -2.52 -2.38
C ASP A 15 -6.99 -3.18 -1.09
N LEU A 16 -6.95 -4.51 -1.03
CA LEU A 16 -6.28 -5.24 0.07
C LEU A 16 -4.78 -4.91 0.15
N ALA A 17 -4.08 -4.83 -0.98
CA ALA A 17 -2.67 -4.46 -1.02
C ALA A 17 -2.42 -3.04 -0.49
N ILE A 18 -3.31 -2.10 -0.81
CA ILE A 18 -3.31 -0.72 -0.26
C ILE A 18 -3.53 -0.78 1.26
N ALA A 19 -4.53 -1.54 1.72
CA ALA A 19 -4.84 -1.65 3.14
C ALA A 19 -3.68 -2.27 3.94
N LEU A 20 -3.08 -3.36 3.44
CA LEU A 20 -1.88 -3.97 4.04
C LEU A 20 -0.71 -2.99 4.08
N SER A 21 -0.51 -2.21 3.01
CA SER A 21 0.53 -1.17 2.97
C SER A 21 0.27 -0.04 3.97
N ALA A 22 -1.00 0.29 4.25
CA ALA A 22 -1.38 1.33 5.19
C ALA A 22 -1.23 0.90 6.65
N TRP A 23 -1.55 -0.35 6.97
CA TRP A 23 -1.66 -0.84 8.36
C TRP A 23 -0.56 -1.84 8.79
N GLY A 24 0.19 -2.38 7.83
CA GLY A 24 1.20 -3.42 8.05
C GLY A 24 2.64 -2.93 8.08
N PHE A 25 2.88 -1.62 8.14
CA PHE A 25 4.21 -1.02 8.12
C PHE A 25 4.30 0.10 9.14
N ASP A 26 5.50 0.31 9.69
CA ASP A 26 5.76 1.43 10.58
C ASP A 26 5.92 2.77 9.82
N ALA A 27 6.24 3.82 10.59
CA ALA A 27 6.44 5.16 10.06
C ALA A 27 7.67 5.26 9.14
N ASP A 28 8.69 4.43 9.38
CA ASP A 28 9.87 4.33 8.54
C ASP A 28 9.61 3.48 7.29
N GLY A 29 8.49 2.76 7.21
CA GLY A 29 8.16 1.92 6.06
C GLY A 29 8.76 0.51 6.15
N LEU A 30 9.16 0.07 7.35
CA LEU A 30 9.55 -1.30 7.63
C LEU A 30 8.31 -2.16 7.90
N PRO A 31 8.29 -3.43 7.45
CA PRO A 31 7.14 -4.30 7.61
C PRO A 31 6.93 -4.66 9.09
N LEU A 32 5.67 -4.84 9.46
CA LEU A 32 5.22 -5.39 10.74
C LEU A 32 4.57 -6.76 10.46
N PRO A 33 5.33 -7.87 10.44
CA PRO A 33 4.84 -9.17 9.96
C PRO A 33 3.59 -9.67 10.68
N ALA A 34 3.51 -9.46 11.99
CA ALA A 34 2.33 -9.84 12.78
C ALA A 34 1.07 -9.08 12.34
N ALA A 35 1.19 -7.78 12.04
CA ALA A 35 0.07 -6.97 11.58
C ALA A 35 -0.35 -7.35 10.15
N LEU A 36 0.62 -7.54 9.25
CA LEU A 36 0.36 -8.01 7.88
C LEU A 36 -0.39 -9.35 7.87
N HIS A 37 0.09 -10.32 8.67
CA HIS A 37 -0.54 -11.63 8.79
C HIS A 37 -1.95 -11.54 9.38
N ALA A 38 -2.11 -10.84 10.51
CA ALA A 38 -3.40 -10.70 11.17
C ALA A 38 -4.44 -9.99 10.29
N PHE A 39 -4.04 -8.93 9.58
CA PHE A 39 -4.93 -8.20 8.68
C PHE A 39 -5.38 -9.10 7.53
N ARG A 40 -4.45 -9.78 6.86
CA ARG A 40 -4.79 -10.70 5.76
C ARG A 40 -5.70 -11.83 6.24
N ALA A 41 -5.40 -12.44 7.38
CA ALA A 41 -6.23 -13.51 7.96
C ALA A 41 -7.66 -13.00 8.26
N GLY A 42 -7.81 -11.79 8.80
CA GLY A 42 -9.11 -11.18 9.03
C GLY A 42 -9.91 -10.91 7.75
N TYR A 43 -9.23 -10.48 6.68
CA TYR A 43 -9.86 -10.33 5.36
C TYR A 43 -10.32 -11.69 4.81
N GLU A 44 -9.44 -12.70 4.80
CA GLU A 44 -9.71 -14.02 4.24
C GLU A 44 -10.75 -14.82 5.02
N ALA A 45 -10.98 -14.51 6.30
CA ALA A 45 -12.07 -15.08 7.09
C ALA A 45 -13.47 -14.71 6.58
N VAL A 46 -13.59 -13.59 5.85
CA VAL A 46 -14.85 -13.13 5.24
C VAL A 46 -14.85 -13.37 3.73
N ARG A 47 -13.72 -13.09 3.06
CA ARG A 47 -13.53 -13.26 1.63
C ARG A 47 -12.17 -13.91 1.35
N PRO A 48 -12.10 -15.24 1.24
CA PRO A 48 -10.87 -15.93 0.89
C PRO A 48 -10.33 -15.46 -0.45
N LEU A 49 -9.01 -15.27 -0.55
CA LEU A 49 -8.37 -15.02 -1.84
C LEU A 49 -8.34 -16.31 -2.63
N ASN A 50 -8.68 -16.23 -3.91
CA ASN A 50 -8.41 -17.35 -4.81
C ASN A 50 -6.90 -17.42 -5.13
N PRO A 51 -6.41 -18.53 -5.72
CA PRO A 51 -4.98 -18.70 -6.00
C PRO A 51 -4.36 -17.59 -6.88
N VAL A 52 -5.12 -17.06 -7.84
CA VAL A 52 -4.66 -15.98 -8.73
C VAL A 52 -4.53 -14.67 -7.95
N GLU A 53 -5.48 -14.37 -7.08
CA GLU A 53 -5.43 -13.19 -6.22
C GLU A 53 -4.28 -13.27 -5.21
N ALA A 54 -4.10 -14.43 -4.56
CA ALA A 54 -3.01 -14.64 -3.63
C ALA A 54 -1.63 -14.49 -4.29
N ALA A 55 -1.48 -15.02 -5.51
CA ALA A 55 -0.25 -14.90 -6.29
C ALA A 55 0.00 -13.46 -6.80
N ALA A 56 -1.06 -12.72 -7.14
CA ALA A 56 -0.94 -11.33 -7.62
C ALA A 56 -0.70 -10.32 -6.49
N LEU A 57 -1.04 -10.66 -5.24
CA LEU A 57 -1.00 -9.74 -4.11
C LEU A 57 0.36 -9.02 -3.93
N PRO A 58 1.52 -9.70 -4.00
CA PRO A 58 2.82 -9.03 -3.88
C PRO A 58 3.07 -7.96 -4.95
N ALA A 59 2.79 -8.29 -6.21
CA ALA A 59 2.96 -7.37 -7.33
C ALA A 59 2.01 -6.16 -7.22
N LEU A 60 0.76 -6.39 -6.80
CA LEU A 60 -0.21 -5.32 -6.56
C LEU A 60 0.21 -4.42 -5.38
N GLY A 61 0.87 -4.99 -4.38
CA GLY A 61 1.52 -4.23 -3.30
C GLY A 61 2.62 -3.30 -3.80
N ALA A 62 3.46 -3.79 -4.71
CA ALA A 62 4.48 -2.96 -5.37
C ALA A 62 3.83 -1.82 -6.18
N VAL A 63 2.76 -2.10 -6.94
CA VAL A 63 1.99 -1.07 -7.67
C VAL A 63 1.43 -0.01 -6.72
N ALA A 64 0.84 -0.42 -5.60
CA ALA A 64 0.32 0.50 -4.59
C ALA A 64 1.45 1.38 -4.02
N ALA A 65 2.60 0.77 -3.72
CA ALA A 65 3.75 1.48 -3.19
C ALA A 65 4.32 2.52 -4.17
N VAL A 66 4.40 2.17 -5.47
CA VAL A 66 4.77 3.12 -6.54
C VAL A 66 3.78 4.28 -6.58
N ARG A 67 2.47 4.02 -6.63
CA ARG A 67 1.44 5.07 -6.68
C ARG A 67 1.62 6.07 -5.54
N PHE A 68 1.70 5.61 -4.29
CA PHE A 68 1.83 6.50 -3.14
C PHE A 68 3.19 7.20 -3.06
N THR A 69 4.27 6.56 -3.52
CA THR A 69 5.58 7.21 -3.64
C THR A 69 5.51 8.37 -4.63
N LEU A 70 4.95 8.13 -5.83
CA LEU A 70 4.88 9.13 -6.89
C LEU A 70 4.00 10.31 -6.52
N THR A 71 2.81 10.09 -5.92
CA THR A 71 1.95 11.21 -5.53
C THR A 71 2.54 12.03 -4.41
N ARG A 72 3.17 11.40 -3.40
CA ARG A 72 3.89 12.13 -2.34
C ARG A 72 5.09 12.90 -2.87
N LEU A 73 5.84 12.31 -3.79
CA LEU A 73 6.96 12.98 -4.45
C LEU A 73 6.47 14.19 -5.25
N HIS A 74 5.40 14.02 -6.02
CA HIS A 74 4.76 15.11 -6.76
C HIS A 74 4.32 16.24 -5.82
N ASP A 75 3.57 15.91 -4.76
CA ASP A 75 3.12 16.89 -3.77
C ASP A 75 4.28 17.66 -3.14
N ARG A 76 5.42 16.99 -2.92
CA ARG A 76 6.63 17.61 -2.35
C ARG A 76 7.38 18.48 -3.35
N LEU A 77 7.50 18.07 -4.61
CA LEU A 77 8.21 18.81 -5.66
C LEU A 77 7.44 20.06 -6.10
N PHE A 78 6.11 20.00 -6.10
CA PHE A 78 5.24 21.07 -6.58
C PHE A 78 4.47 21.76 -5.46
N HIS A 79 4.94 21.64 -4.21
CA HIS A 79 4.31 22.26 -3.06
C HIS A 79 4.33 23.80 -3.17
N ASP A 80 3.15 24.40 -3.16
CA ASP A 80 2.98 25.85 -3.00
C ASP A 80 3.24 26.23 -1.53
N PRO A 81 4.29 27.02 -1.23
CA PRO A 81 4.66 27.37 0.14
C PRO A 81 3.61 28.21 0.88
N THR A 82 2.59 28.73 0.18
CA THR A 82 1.46 29.44 0.81
C THR A 82 0.40 28.49 1.39
N ARG A 83 0.46 27.19 1.06
CA ARG A 83 -0.49 26.18 1.55
C ARG A 83 -0.06 25.68 2.94
N LEU A 84 -1.02 25.53 3.84
CA LEU A 84 -0.81 25.06 5.21
C LEU A 84 -0.48 23.55 5.34
N VAL A 85 -0.58 22.78 4.25
CA VAL A 85 -0.41 21.32 4.28
C VAL A 85 1.06 20.97 4.11
N THR A 86 1.66 20.35 5.12
CA THR A 86 3.01 19.78 5.01
C THR A 86 3.00 18.56 4.08
N PRO A 87 3.75 18.56 2.96
CA PRO A 87 3.89 17.39 2.11
C PRO A 87 4.48 16.21 2.87
N LYS A 88 3.93 15.01 2.66
CA LYS A 88 4.41 13.79 3.31
C LYS A 88 5.73 13.32 2.68
N ASP A 89 6.59 12.71 3.48
CA ASP A 89 7.80 12.08 2.96
C ASP A 89 7.44 10.88 2.05
N PRO A 90 7.95 10.84 0.79
CA PRO A 90 7.78 9.67 -0.08
C PRO A 90 8.64 8.46 0.34
N ALA A 91 9.76 8.66 1.05
CA ALA A 91 10.74 7.61 1.31
C ALA A 91 10.20 6.35 2.01
N PRO A 92 9.27 6.44 3.01
CA PRO A 92 8.68 5.25 3.61
C PRO A 92 7.92 4.38 2.61
N PHE A 93 7.25 4.96 1.61
CA PHE A 93 6.56 4.16 0.59
C PHE A 93 7.53 3.57 -0.45
N LEU A 94 8.68 4.21 -0.68
CA LEU A 94 9.74 3.62 -1.48
C LEU A 94 10.32 2.36 -0.79
N ARG A 95 10.55 2.40 0.53
CA ARG A 95 10.99 1.20 1.27
C ARG A 95 9.95 0.08 1.28
N ARG A 96 8.66 0.43 1.26
CA ARG A 96 7.58 -0.56 1.08
C ARG A 96 7.62 -1.20 -0.30
N LEU A 97 7.98 -0.45 -1.35
CA LEU A 97 8.16 -0.99 -2.69
C LEU A 97 9.26 -2.05 -2.73
N ASP A 98 10.40 -1.78 -2.09
CA ASP A 98 11.51 -2.73 -2.00
C ASP A 98 11.02 -4.06 -1.38
N TRP A 99 10.36 -3.98 -0.23
CA TRP A 99 9.79 -5.16 0.44
C TRP A 99 8.77 -5.91 -0.44
N TRP A 100 7.81 -5.21 -1.05
CA TRP A 100 6.81 -5.84 -1.91
C TRP A 100 7.42 -6.51 -3.14
N THR A 101 8.48 -5.92 -3.70
CA THR A 101 9.22 -6.48 -4.82
C THR A 101 9.94 -7.76 -4.41
N GLU A 102 10.58 -7.78 -3.24
CA GLU A 102 11.18 -9.00 -2.67
C GLU A 102 10.14 -10.11 -2.47
N GLN A 103 8.96 -9.78 -1.93
CA GLN A 103 7.87 -10.76 -1.78
C GLN A 103 7.38 -11.30 -3.13
N SER A 104 7.37 -10.46 -4.17
CA SER A 104 6.95 -10.87 -5.51
C SER A 104 7.97 -11.76 -6.22
N LEU A 105 9.26 -11.61 -5.90
CA LEU A 105 10.32 -12.48 -6.44
C LEU A 105 10.40 -13.82 -5.70
N ALA A 106 9.87 -13.89 -4.48
CA ALA A 106 9.84 -15.10 -3.65
C ALA A 106 8.59 -15.98 -3.86
N ALA A 107 7.56 -15.47 -4.56
CA ALA A 107 6.29 -16.14 -4.84
C ALA A 107 6.32 -16.89 -6.18
#